data_AF-A0A920M6H0-F1
#
_entry.id   AF-A0A920M6H0-F1
#
_cell.length_a   1.000
_cell.length_b   1.000
_cell.length_c   1.000
_cell.angle_alpha   90.00
_cell.angle_beta   90.00
_cell.angle_gamma   90.00
#
_symmetry.space_group_name_H-M   'P 1'
#
loop_
_entity.id
_entity.type
_entity.pdbx_description
1 polymer ?
#
loop_
_entity_poly.entity_id
_entity_poly.type
_entity_poly.pdbx_seq_one_letter_code
_entity_poly.pdbx_strand_id
1 'polypeptide(L)'
;MKITPQSPVAAVFDAKGKTFRNDMYKDYKANRPPMPEDLVAQIEPIHEIIKLLGIKIIVKTGVEADDVIGTLAEEANKLNLNAVISTGDKDMTQLVKKRGLRWLIP
;
A
#
# COMPACT_ATOMS: atom_id res chain seq x y z
N MET A 1 17.27 -5.35 13.19
CA MET A 1 16.64 -4.84 11.96
C MET A 1 17.12 -3.41 11.76
N LYS A 2 17.90 -3.08 10.73
CA LYS A 2 18.31 -1.68 10.49
C LYS A 2 17.31 -1.05 9.52
N ILE A 3 16.15 -0.65 10.03
CA ILE A 3 15.43 0.46 9.39
C ILE A 3 16.35 1.66 9.61
N THR A 4 17.06 2.09 8.56
CA THR A 4 17.93 3.24 8.72
C THR A 4 17.05 4.48 8.86
N PRO A 5 17.28 5.35 9.85
CA PRO A 5 16.46 6.56 10.07
C PRO A 5 16.36 7.49 8.84
N GLN A 6 17.20 7.28 7.83
CA GLN A 6 17.30 8.08 6.61
C GLN A 6 16.61 7.43 5.39
N SER A 7 15.99 6.25 5.54
CA SER A 7 15.29 5.61 4.43
C SER A 7 14.03 6.41 4.05
N PRO A 8 13.77 6.64 2.76
CA PRO A 8 12.50 7.20 2.32
C PRO A 8 11.33 6.31 2.75
N VAL A 9 10.27 6.92 3.27
CA VAL A 9 9.04 6.24 3.68
C VAL A 9 7.86 6.81 2.91
N ALA A 10 6.99 5.94 2.42
CA ALA A 10 5.72 6.32 1.81
C ALA A 10 4.60 5.44 2.36
N ALA A 11 3.43 6.04 2.56
CA ALA A 11 2.19 5.36 2.88
C ALA A 11 1.29 5.34 1.65
N VAL A 12 0.75 4.17 1.32
CA VAL A 12 -0.12 3.97 0.15
C VAL A 12 -1.53 3.68 0.65
N PHE A 13 -2.52 4.39 0.13
CA PHE A 13 -3.93 4.18 0.46
C PHE A 13 -4.74 3.91 -0.80
N ASP A 14 -5.79 3.10 -0.64
CA ASP A 14 -6.78 2.88 -1.70
C ASP A 14 -7.49 4.20 -2.05
N ALA A 15 -7.68 4.42 -3.35
CA ALA A 15 -8.50 5.52 -3.83
C ALA A 15 -9.98 5.17 -3.69
N LYS A 16 -10.83 6.19 -3.55
CA LYS A 16 -12.29 6.01 -3.70
C LYS A 16 -12.61 5.61 -5.13
N GLY A 17 -13.58 4.71 -5.29
CA GLY A 17 -14.13 4.32 -6.59
C GLY A 17 -13.75 2.90 -7.02
N LYS A 18 -14.02 2.59 -8.29
CA LYS A 18 -13.73 1.29 -8.88
C LYS A 18 -12.28 1.21 -9.35
N THR A 19 -11.75 0.00 -9.40
CA THR A 19 -10.44 -0.33 -9.95
C THR A 19 -10.61 -1.09 -11.26
N PHE A 20 -9.52 -1.23 -12.03
CA PHE A 20 -9.54 -2.04 -13.26
C PHE A 20 -9.97 -3.50 -13.00
N ARG A 21 -9.81 -4.01 -11.77
CA ARG A 21 -10.29 -5.36 -11.41
C ARG A 21 -11.82 -5.46 -11.45
N ASN A 22 -12.53 -4.40 -11.07
CA ASN A 22 -13.99 -4.36 -11.17
C ASN A 22 -14.45 -4.37 -12.63
N ASP A 23 -13.68 -3.77 -13.54
CA ASP A 23 -13.99 -3.76 -14.98
C ASP A 23 -13.74 -5.14 -15.60
N MET A 24 -12.69 -5.85 -15.15
CA MET A 24 -12.39 -7.23 -15.57
C MET A 24 -13.41 -8.23 -15.04
N TYR A 25 -13.86 -8.07 -13.80
CA TYR A 25 -14.82 -8.96 -13.16
C TYR A 25 -15.79 -8.18 -12.27
N LYS A 26 -17.06 -8.14 -12.68
CA LYS A 26 -18.10 -7.31 -12.05
C LYS A 26 -18.36 -7.66 -10.58
N ASP A 27 -18.28 -8.93 -10.22
CA ASP A 27 -18.53 -9.40 -8.85
C ASP A 27 -17.28 -9.39 -7.97
N TYR A 28 -16.17 -8.84 -8.48
CA TYR A 28 -14.93 -8.71 -7.72
C TYR A 28 -15.15 -7.89 -6.44
N LYS A 29 -14.90 -8.51 -5.27
CA LYS A 29 -15.11 -7.92 -3.93
C LYS A 29 -16.54 -7.41 -3.68
N ALA A 30 -17.55 -7.83 -4.47
CA ALA A 30 -18.93 -7.35 -4.34
C ALA A 30 -19.55 -7.65 -2.96
N ASN A 31 -19.11 -8.73 -2.30
CA ASN A 31 -19.58 -9.14 -0.97
C ASN A 31 -18.86 -8.43 0.19
N ARG A 32 -17.91 -7.52 -0.09
CA ARG A 32 -17.28 -6.74 0.98
C ARG A 32 -18.25 -5.66 1.46
N PRO A 33 -18.55 -5.59 2.77
CA PRO A 33 -19.36 -4.51 3.29
C PRO A 33 -18.65 -3.16 3.07
N PRO A 34 -19.39 -2.05 2.91
CA PRO A 34 -18.79 -0.73 2.90
C PRO A 34 -18.04 -0.49 4.22
N MET A 35 -17.03 0.38 4.17
CA MET A 35 -16.31 0.78 5.37
C MET A 35 -17.29 1.47 6.34
N PRO A 36 -17.34 1.08 7.62
CA PRO A 36 -18.12 1.75 8.66
C PRO A 36 -17.84 3.26 8.74
N GLU A 37 -18.87 4.07 8.97
CA GLU A 37 -18.78 5.55 8.94
C GLU A 37 -17.79 6.12 9.98
N ASP A 38 -17.71 5.49 11.15
CA ASP A 38 -16.77 5.80 12.21
C ASP A 38 -15.32 5.60 11.79
N LEU A 39 -15.03 4.60 10.94
CA LEU A 39 -13.71 4.40 10.35
C LEU A 39 -13.44 5.37 9.21
N VAL A 40 -14.44 5.68 8.39
CA VAL A 40 -14.32 6.67 7.31
C VAL A 40 -13.93 8.04 7.86
N ALA A 41 -14.55 8.47 8.97
CA ALA A 41 -14.24 9.72 9.64
C ALA A 41 -12.80 9.81 10.16
N GLN A 42 -12.12 8.67 10.37
CA GLN A 42 -10.74 8.61 10.85
C GLN A 42 -9.69 8.75 9.73
N ILE A 43 -10.06 8.54 8.46
CA ILE A 43 -9.10 8.56 7.34
C ILE A 43 -8.42 9.92 7.20
N GLU A 44 -9.17 11.01 7.23
CA GLU A 44 -8.64 12.35 7.04
C GLU A 44 -7.67 12.77 8.18
N PRO A 45 -8.03 12.59 9.46
CA PRO A 45 -7.07 12.79 10.57
C PRO A 45 -5.78 11.97 10.43
N ILE A 46 -5.88 10.71 10.01
CA ILE A 46 -4.71 9.84 9.79
C ILE A 46 -3.82 10.41 8.67
N HIS A 47 -4.42 10.85 7.57
CA HIS A 47 -3.67 11.48 6.48
C HIS A 47 -2.95 12.76 6.94
N GLU A 48 -3.60 13.59 7.75
CA GLU A 48 -2.96 14.81 8.28
C GLU A 48 -1.77 14.47 9.19
N ILE A 49 -1.91 13.49 10.09
CA ILE A 49 -0.80 13.05 10.95
C ILE A 49 0.37 12.52 10.11
N ILE A 50 0.11 11.68 9.10
CA ILE A 50 1.16 11.11 8.24
C ILE A 50 1.90 12.22 7.48
N LYS A 51 1.18 13.22 6.96
CA LYS A 51 1.80 14.40 6.31
C LYS A 51 2.68 15.18 7.29
N LEU A 52 2.20 15.41 8.52
CA LEU A 52 2.95 16.12 9.56
C LEU A 52 4.23 15.37 9.97
N LEU A 53 4.22 14.04 9.90
CA LEU A 53 5.41 13.19 10.09
C LEU A 53 6.40 13.26 8.91
N GLY A 54 6.09 14.01 7.85
CA GLY A 54 6.93 14.11 6.64
C GLY A 54 6.88 12.88 5.74
N ILE A 55 5.91 11.98 5.95
CA ILE A 55 5.77 10.76 5.16
C ILE A 55 4.93 11.07 3.92
N LYS A 56 5.41 10.61 2.76
CA LYS A 56 4.69 10.80 1.49
C LYS A 56 3.45 9.90 1.45
N ILE A 57 2.28 10.48 1.22
CA ILE A 57 1.05 9.74 0.94
C ILE A 57 0.90 9.55 -0.57
N ILE A 58 0.58 8.33 -0.99
CA ILE A 58 0.31 7.97 -2.39
C ILE A 58 -1.10 7.39 -2.47
N VAL A 59 -1.96 8.03 -3.26
CA VAL A 59 -3.32 7.57 -3.58
C VAL A 59 -3.49 7.62 -5.08
N LYS A 60 -3.75 6.47 -5.71
CA LYS A 60 -3.86 6.36 -7.17
C LYS A 60 -5.24 5.82 -7.57
N THR A 61 -6.02 6.63 -8.26
CA THR A 61 -7.32 6.23 -8.79
C THR A 61 -7.20 5.14 -9.85
N GLY A 62 -8.15 4.21 -9.88
CA GLY A 62 -8.26 3.16 -10.89
C GLY A 62 -7.45 1.89 -10.61
N VAL A 63 -6.67 1.86 -9.53
CA VAL A 63 -5.87 0.69 -9.08
C VAL A 63 -6.02 0.52 -7.57
N GLU A 64 -5.66 -0.65 -7.04
CA GLU A 64 -5.60 -0.91 -5.59
C GLU A 64 -4.25 -0.47 -5.02
N ALA A 65 -4.20 -0.23 -3.71
CA ALA A 65 -2.96 0.09 -3.01
C ALA A 65 -1.87 -0.97 -3.25
N ASP A 66 -2.28 -2.25 -3.30
CA ASP A 66 -1.41 -3.39 -3.55
C ASP A 66 -0.73 -3.33 -4.94
N ASP A 67 -1.41 -2.80 -5.95
CA ASP A 67 -0.82 -2.62 -7.30
C ASP A 67 0.30 -1.58 -7.28
N VAL A 68 0.08 -0.50 -6.53
CA VAL A 68 1.07 0.57 -6.37
C VAL A 68 2.27 0.06 -5.58
N ILE A 69 2.04 -0.66 -4.48
CA ILE A 69 3.10 -1.27 -3.67
C ILE A 69 3.89 -2.28 -4.50
N GLY A 70 3.22 -3.17 -5.24
CA GLY A 70 3.85 -4.14 -6.13
C GLY A 70 4.69 -3.48 -7.22
N THR A 71 4.19 -2.39 -7.81
CA THR A 71 4.94 -1.61 -8.80
C THR A 71 6.21 -1.00 -8.19
N LEU A 72 6.09 -0.34 -7.04
CA LEU A 72 7.24 0.28 -6.35
C LEU A 72 8.28 -0.76 -5.90
N ALA A 73 7.81 -1.92 -5.45
CA ALA A 73 8.65 -3.06 -5.09
C ALA A 73 9.46 -3.58 -6.29
N GLU A 74 8.82 -3.73 -7.44
CA GLU A 74 9.48 -4.19 -8.66
C GLU A 74 10.50 -3.16 -9.16
N GLU A 75 10.16 -1.87 -9.13
CA GLU A 75 11.09 -0.79 -9.49
C GLU A 75 12.30 -0.72 -8.55
N ALA A 76 12.08 -0.84 -7.24
CA ALA A 76 13.19 -0.92 -6.27
C ALA A 76 14.12 -2.10 -6.57
N ASN A 77 13.55 -3.26 -6.91
CA ASN A 77 14.32 -4.43 -7.31
C ASN A 77 15.14 -4.21 -8.59
N LYS A 78 14.56 -3.59 -9.63
CA LYS A 78 15.29 -3.23 -10.87
C LYS A 78 16.45 -2.28 -10.60
N LEU A 79 16.29 -1.38 -9.63
CA LEU A 79 17.32 -0.43 -9.20
C LEU A 79 18.31 -1.01 -8.19
N ASN A 80 18.21 -2.31 -7.86
CA ASN A 80 19.02 -2.97 -6.83
C ASN A 80 18.94 -2.30 -5.44
N LEU A 81 17.79 -1.74 -5.10
CA LEU A 81 17.51 -1.15 -3.79
C LEU A 81 16.88 -2.17 -2.85
N ASN A 82 17.17 -2.04 -1.55
CA ASN A 82 16.46 -2.79 -0.52
C ASN A 82 15.13 -2.09 -0.20
N ALA A 83 14.04 -2.85 -0.11
CA ALA A 83 12.71 -2.33 0.18
C ALA A 83 12.06 -3.13 1.32
N VAL A 84 11.27 -2.44 2.14
CA VAL A 84 10.49 -3.04 3.22
C VAL A 84 9.04 -2.71 2.97
N ILE A 85 8.20 -3.74 2.93
CA ILE A 85 6.74 -3.59 2.86
C ILE A 85 6.19 -3.95 4.24
N SER A 86 5.49 -2.99 4.86
CA SER A 86 4.78 -3.19 6.13
C SER A 86 3.29 -3.22 5.86
N THR A 87 2.68 -4.40 5.99
CA THR A 87 1.26 -4.62 5.73
C THR A 87 0.79 -5.90 6.41
N GLY A 88 -0.47 -5.91 6.85
CA GLY A 88 -1.14 -7.11 7.33
C GLY A 88 -1.60 -8.05 6.21
N ASP A 89 -1.60 -7.58 4.96
CA ASP A 89 -2.01 -8.40 3.81
C ASP A 89 -0.96 -9.45 3.47
N LYS A 90 -1.36 -10.72 3.53
CA LYS A 90 -0.50 -11.88 3.28
C LYS A 90 -0.23 -12.07 1.79
N ASP A 91 -1.04 -11.51 0.91
CA ASP A 91 -0.84 -11.63 -0.54
C ASP A 91 0.45 -10.92 -0.97
N MET A 92 0.92 -9.94 -0.18
CA MET A 92 2.21 -9.25 -0.45
C MET A 92 3.43 -10.16 -0.27
N THR A 93 3.27 -11.36 0.31
CA THR A 93 4.33 -12.38 0.32
C THR A 93 4.77 -12.79 -1.08
N GLN A 94 3.91 -12.66 -2.09
CA GLN A 94 4.24 -12.95 -3.49
C GLN A 94 5.40 -12.10 -4.03
N LEU A 95 5.61 -10.91 -3.44
CA LEU A 95 6.65 -9.97 -3.86
C LEU A 95 8.01 -10.27 -3.20
N VAL A 96 8.06 -11.18 -2.22
CA VAL A 96 9.28 -11.52 -1.49
C VAL A 96 10.25 -12.23 -2.44
N LYS A 97 11.32 -11.52 -2.81
CA LYS A 97 12.41 -12.07 -3.63
C LYS A 97 13.59 -12.50 -2.74
N LYS A 98 14.42 -13.42 -3.24
CA LYS A 98 15.66 -13.87 -2.56
C LYS A 98 16.62 -12.75 -2.18
N ARG A 99 16.48 -11.54 -2.74
CA ARG A 99 17.25 -10.35 -2.40
C ARG A 99 16.34 -9.16 -2.10
N GLY A 100 16.69 -8.45 -1.02
CA GLY A 100 16.35 -7.04 -0.76
C GLY A 100 14.92 -6.71 -0.32
N LEU A 101 13.91 -7.47 -0.75
CA LEU A 101 12.52 -7.23 -0.34
C LEU A 101 12.15 -8.02 0.91
N ARG A 102 11.72 -7.32 1.95
CA ARG A 102 11.26 -7.93 3.20
C ARG A 102 9.82 -7.55 3.47
N TRP A 103 8.99 -8.56 3.73
CA TRP A 103 7.64 -8.38 4.25
C TRP A 103 7.68 -8.38 5.77
N LEU A 104 7.07 -7.36 6.39
CA LEU A 104 6.92 -7.25 7.83
C LEU A 104 5.44 -7.15 8.18
N ILE A 105 5.03 -7.96 9.15
CA ILE A 105 3.76 -7.78 9.85
C ILE A 105 4.02 -6.74 10.95
N PRO A 106 3.41 -5.54 10.89
CA PRO A 106 3.54 -4.53 11.93
C PRO A 106 2.92 -4.98 13.26
#